data_AF-A0A956Y1P4-F1
#
_entry.id   AF-A0A956Y1P4-F1
#
_cell.length_a   1.000
_cell.length_b   1.000
_cell.length_c   1.000
_cell.angle_alpha   90.00
_cell.angle_beta   90.00
_cell.angle_gamma   90.00
#
_symmetry.space_group_name_H-M   'P 1'
#
loop_
_entity.id
_entity.type
_entity.pdbx_description
1 polymer ?
#
loop_
_entity_poly.entity_id
_entity_poly.type
_entity_poly.pdbx_seq_one_letter_code
_entity_poly.pdbx_strand_id
1 'polypeptide(L)'
;MDRLKRATVFITQVESENLTTTCIGTGTLVSYDGLILTNAHHSVLSDSCPGDILFVSLTLTVDEAPVPKYRAEVVQSDIGLDLALLRITQDFDGRLLERDSLPILPFVTLASELSVGIDDTVTMIGYPDIGNSPLNSPRGTLTSFVAERSGGDQSWLKVLTAGAESIPGTMSGGGVFSRDGEMVGVLTSAPTPSGTSSTDCAIIEDSNVDGFINNNDRCVPLGGFISVARSVEFARPLVQAAALDLRVTSLTTPSFNVQTQGTPSISTPFFAPAVVNNQPTTVLRSAPAGTDSLFLFFDYRNMTPETVYEVRVTVDGIPNEALSLPPVRWSGGTNGLWYIGSAGQTRPNGRYEFRVFVDGELAMDAPAAIDVGGPALEQPQFANVTFGLLDQNGNLGGSGYVLPTGNTATARFIHRNMTPGQSWTSIWSFNGQRITASQVTSAWQDTGDINTTITNLQPAGGLQPGNYRLELFIDNSLSALGDFIV
;
A
#
# COMPACT_ATOMS: atom_id res chain seq x y z
N MET A 1 -16.37 16.36 18.79
CA MET A 1 -15.76 17.12 17.68
C MET A 1 -14.57 17.94 18.15
N ASP A 2 -14.73 18.85 19.09
CA ASP A 2 -13.65 19.75 19.56
C ASP A 2 -12.39 19.03 20.02
N ARG A 3 -12.52 17.90 20.73
CA ARG A 3 -11.37 17.05 21.10
C ARG A 3 -10.57 16.62 19.87
N LEU A 4 -11.24 16.15 18.81
CA LEU A 4 -10.60 15.66 17.60
C LEU A 4 -9.83 16.80 16.91
N LYS A 5 -10.49 17.96 16.75
CA LYS A 5 -9.89 19.17 16.19
C LYS A 5 -8.66 19.64 16.98
N ARG A 6 -8.75 19.65 18.31
CA ARG A 6 -7.63 20.07 19.18
C ARG A 6 -6.48 19.04 19.21
N ALA A 7 -6.76 17.77 18.95
CA ALA A 7 -5.76 16.72 18.82
C ALA A 7 -5.05 16.72 17.46
N THR A 8 -5.61 17.40 16.45
CA THR A 8 -4.95 17.60 15.15
C THR A 8 -3.83 18.63 15.29
N VAL A 9 -2.67 18.33 14.68
CA VAL A 9 -1.47 19.18 14.72
C VAL A 9 -0.95 19.45 13.32
N PHE A 10 -0.38 20.63 13.13
CA PHE A 10 0.33 20.97 11.89
C PHE A 10 1.82 20.70 12.09
N ILE A 11 2.43 20.01 11.14
CA ILE A 11 3.81 19.57 11.18
C ILE A 11 4.58 20.34 10.12
N THR A 12 5.68 20.96 10.52
CA THR A 12 6.63 21.61 9.61
C THR A 12 8.00 20.98 9.82
N GLN A 13 8.57 20.41 8.75
CA GLN A 13 9.94 19.92 8.76
C GLN A 13 10.86 21.03 8.23
N VAL A 14 11.92 21.33 8.98
CA VAL A 14 12.90 22.38 8.62
C VAL A 14 14.34 21.88 8.73
N GLU A 15 15.24 22.51 8.00
CA GLU A 15 16.69 22.30 8.13
C GLU A 15 17.26 23.03 9.35
N SER A 16 18.11 22.36 10.15
CA SER A 16 18.70 22.94 11.35
C SER A 16 19.65 24.10 11.10
N GLU A 17 20.25 24.18 9.90
CA GLU A 17 21.24 25.22 9.56
C GLU A 17 20.61 26.61 9.39
N ASN A 18 19.44 26.68 8.76
CA ASN A 18 18.81 27.94 8.30
C ASN A 18 17.32 28.04 8.68
N LEU A 19 16.73 26.98 9.24
CA LEU A 19 15.30 26.83 9.52
C LEU A 19 14.41 26.94 8.27
N THR A 20 14.96 26.65 7.09
CA THR A 20 14.22 26.61 5.83
C THR A 20 13.25 25.43 5.85
N THR A 21 11.99 25.70 5.51
CA THR A 21 10.93 24.72 5.39
C THR A 21 11.19 23.78 4.23
N THR A 22 11.12 22.49 4.54
CA THR A 22 11.38 21.42 3.58
C THR A 22 10.09 20.70 3.22
N CYS A 23 9.29 20.32 4.22
CA CYS A 23 8.03 19.63 4.06
C CYS A 23 7.02 20.08 5.11
N ILE A 24 5.74 19.96 4.78
CA ILE A 24 4.62 20.29 5.67
C ILE A 24 3.58 19.19 5.61
N GLY A 25 2.78 19.07 6.66
CA GLY A 25 1.64 18.16 6.67
C GLY A 25 0.84 18.25 7.96
N THR A 26 -0.08 17.32 8.11
CA THR A 26 -0.93 17.20 9.30
C THR A 26 -0.51 15.98 10.11
N GLY A 27 -0.73 16.01 11.42
CA GLY A 27 -0.69 14.83 12.28
C GLY A 27 -1.83 14.80 13.29
N THR A 28 -1.93 13.72 14.05
CA THR A 28 -2.93 13.55 15.11
C THR A 28 -2.28 13.07 16.40
N LEU A 29 -2.53 13.76 17.51
CA LEU A 29 -2.12 13.34 18.86
C LEU A 29 -2.90 12.08 19.27
N VAL A 30 -2.18 10.99 19.53
CA VAL A 30 -2.74 9.65 19.84
C VAL A 30 -2.45 9.20 21.27
N SER A 31 -1.74 10.02 22.04
CA SER A 31 -1.50 9.78 23.46
C SER A 31 -1.42 11.08 24.26
N TYR A 32 -1.65 10.98 25.57
CA TYR A 32 -1.55 12.13 26.48
C TYR A 32 -0.11 12.64 26.66
N ASP A 33 0.89 11.78 26.43
CA ASP A 33 2.32 12.06 26.57
C ASP A 33 2.97 12.52 25.25
N GLY A 34 2.16 12.98 24.29
CA GLY A 34 2.63 13.69 23.10
C GLY A 34 3.09 12.80 21.95
N LEU A 35 2.56 11.59 21.81
CA LEU A 35 2.71 10.82 20.57
C LEU A 35 1.78 11.36 19.48
N ILE A 36 2.33 11.51 18.28
CA ILE A 36 1.63 12.03 17.11
C ILE A 36 1.75 11.01 15.98
N LEU A 37 0.62 10.51 15.49
CA LEU A 37 0.55 9.68 14.28
C LEU A 37 0.41 10.58 13.06
N THR A 38 1.19 10.30 12.02
CA THR A 38 1.27 11.10 10.80
C THR A 38 1.77 10.25 9.62
N ASN A 39 1.83 10.81 8.41
CA ASN A 39 2.54 10.18 7.29
C ASN A 39 4.05 10.36 7.37
N ALA A 40 4.78 9.37 6.84
CA ALA A 40 6.24 9.36 6.83
C ALA A 40 6.82 10.34 5.80
N HIS A 41 6.17 10.50 4.65
CA HIS A 41 6.74 11.28 3.55
C HIS A 41 7.01 12.75 3.85
N HIS A 42 6.35 13.35 4.85
CA HIS A 42 6.60 14.75 5.24
C HIS A 42 7.27 14.90 6.61
N SER A 43 7.53 13.79 7.32
CA SER A 43 8.04 13.82 8.70
C SER A 43 9.33 13.04 8.89
N VAL A 44 9.66 12.13 7.98
CA VAL A 44 10.92 11.39 7.97
C VAL A 44 11.87 12.03 6.97
N LEU A 45 13.14 12.18 7.37
CA LEU A 45 14.19 12.71 6.51
C LEU A 45 14.32 11.86 5.24
N SER A 46 14.28 12.51 4.08
CA SER A 46 14.46 11.93 2.75
C SER A 46 15.04 12.95 1.78
N ASP A 47 15.38 12.53 0.56
CA ASP A 47 15.89 13.46 -0.46
C ASP A 47 14.89 14.57 -0.82
N SER A 48 13.58 14.29 -0.78
CA SER A 48 12.52 15.29 -1.01
C SER A 48 12.21 16.15 0.22
N CYS A 49 12.53 15.66 1.40
CA CYS A 49 12.24 16.26 2.69
C CYS A 49 13.50 16.18 3.59
N PRO A 50 14.55 16.96 3.32
CA PRO A 50 15.86 16.78 3.98
C PRO A 50 15.96 17.49 5.34
N GLY A 51 14.87 18.07 5.85
CA GLY A 51 14.89 18.74 7.15
C GLY A 51 14.99 17.76 8.32
N ASP A 52 15.71 18.16 9.36
CA ASP A 52 16.03 17.33 10.54
C ASP A 52 15.33 17.81 11.82
N ILE A 53 14.62 18.94 11.78
CA ILE A 53 13.80 19.45 12.89
C ILE A 53 12.32 19.36 12.50
N LEU A 54 11.49 18.82 13.39
CA LEU A 54 10.04 18.79 13.23
C LEU A 54 9.39 19.77 14.22
N PHE A 55 8.85 20.88 13.71
CA PHE A 55 7.98 21.75 14.48
C PHE A 55 6.56 21.20 14.53
N VAL A 56 5.97 21.24 15.72
CA VAL A 56 4.58 20.86 15.96
C VAL A 56 3.80 22.09 16.40
N SER A 57 2.81 22.44 15.58
CA SER A 57 1.92 23.57 15.81
C SER A 57 0.53 23.07 16.22
N LEU A 58 -0.03 23.66 17.26
CA LEU A 58 -1.28 23.22 17.88
C LEU A 58 -2.45 24.16 17.60
N THR A 59 -3.65 23.59 17.51
CA THR A 59 -4.90 24.36 17.53
C THR A 59 -5.27 24.78 18.95
N LEU A 60 -4.98 26.04 19.28
CA LEU A 60 -5.38 26.65 20.56
C LEU A 60 -6.85 27.10 20.53
N THR A 61 -7.26 27.69 19.39
CA THR A 61 -8.63 28.10 19.08
C THR A 61 -9.04 27.44 17.77
N VAL A 62 -10.23 26.83 17.72
CA VAL A 62 -10.66 25.98 16.59
C VAL A 62 -10.77 26.73 15.26
N ASP A 63 -11.04 28.03 15.30
CA ASP A 63 -11.24 28.88 14.11
C ASP A 63 -10.03 29.76 13.80
N GLU A 64 -8.86 29.46 14.37
CA GLU A 64 -7.60 30.16 14.12
C GLU A 64 -6.54 29.20 13.54
N ALA A 65 -5.53 29.79 12.90
CA ALA A 65 -4.35 29.09 12.42
C ALA A 65 -3.60 28.37 13.58
N PRO A 66 -2.90 27.27 13.31
CA PRO A 66 -2.13 26.56 14.32
C PRO A 66 -0.97 27.42 14.83
N VAL A 67 -0.64 27.29 16.11
CA VAL A 67 0.44 28.03 16.76
C VAL A 67 1.62 27.09 17.04
N PRO A 68 2.84 27.39 16.57
CA PRO A 68 4.03 26.60 16.90
C PRO A 68 4.25 26.52 18.41
N LYS A 69 4.42 25.30 18.92
CA LYS A 69 4.58 25.07 20.37
C LYS A 69 5.69 24.12 20.75
N TYR A 70 5.95 23.12 19.92
CA TYR A 70 6.85 22.03 20.31
C TYR A 70 7.77 21.66 19.16
N ARG A 71 8.84 20.92 19.50
CA ARG A 71 9.56 20.09 18.54
C ARG A 71 9.35 18.63 18.88
N ALA A 72 9.38 17.81 17.84
CA ALA A 72 9.21 16.36 17.96
C ALA A 72 10.34 15.60 17.27
N GLU A 73 10.51 14.36 17.68
CA GLU A 73 11.41 13.39 17.06
C GLU A 73 10.63 12.20 16.52
N VAL A 74 11.10 11.61 15.42
CA VAL A 74 10.56 10.35 14.90
C VAL A 74 10.96 9.22 15.86
N VAL A 75 10.00 8.65 16.58
CA VAL A 75 10.25 7.50 17.46
C VAL A 75 10.12 6.17 16.73
N GLN A 76 9.28 6.15 15.69
CA GLN A 76 9.06 4.99 14.85
C GLN A 76 8.53 5.40 13.48
N SER A 77 8.89 4.66 12.44
CA SER A 77 8.31 4.85 11.11
C SER A 77 8.33 3.55 10.31
N ASP A 78 7.42 3.48 9.35
CA ASP A 78 7.46 2.54 8.23
C ASP A 78 7.24 3.36 6.96
N ILE A 79 8.33 3.60 6.23
CA ILE A 79 8.34 4.46 5.04
C ILE A 79 7.45 3.86 3.94
N GLY A 80 7.42 2.53 3.80
CA GLY A 80 6.65 1.87 2.75
C GLY A 80 5.14 1.91 3.02
N LEU A 81 4.74 1.77 4.28
CA LEU A 81 3.35 2.00 4.70
C LEU A 81 2.97 3.49 4.74
N ASP A 82 3.97 4.37 4.62
CA ASP A 82 3.87 5.81 4.75
C ASP A 82 3.38 6.25 6.13
N LEU A 83 3.82 5.59 7.20
CA LEU A 83 3.41 5.92 8.57
C LEU A 83 4.61 6.33 9.41
N ALA A 84 4.44 7.38 10.20
CA ALA A 84 5.41 7.79 11.20
C ALA A 84 4.71 8.12 12.50
N LEU A 85 5.40 7.82 13.59
CA LEU A 85 5.02 8.16 14.93
C LEU A 85 6.08 9.11 15.49
N LEU A 86 5.65 10.31 15.82
CA LEU A 86 6.49 11.35 16.40
C LEU A 86 6.24 11.43 17.89
N ARG A 87 7.22 11.92 18.63
CA ARG A 87 7.10 12.23 20.05
C ARG A 87 7.56 13.65 20.30
N ILE A 88 6.75 14.43 21.00
CA ILE A 88 7.16 15.74 21.50
C ILE A 88 8.27 15.56 22.53
N THR A 89 9.44 16.16 22.27
CA THR A 89 10.63 16.06 23.14
C THR A 89 11.14 17.42 23.60
N GLN A 90 10.74 18.51 22.93
CA GLN A 90 11.23 19.85 23.22
C GLN A 90 10.13 20.90 23.11
N ASP A 91 10.33 22.00 23.84
CA ASP A 91 9.63 23.26 23.62
C ASP A 91 10.07 23.86 22.27
N PHE A 92 9.32 24.84 21.76
CA PHE A 92 9.60 25.44 20.45
C PHE A 92 11.02 26.05 20.36
N ASP A 93 11.52 26.59 21.47
CA ASP A 93 12.87 27.17 21.60
C ASP A 93 14.00 26.12 21.64
N GLY A 94 13.67 24.82 21.66
CA GLY A 94 14.63 23.72 21.69
C GLY A 94 14.97 23.22 23.11
N ARG A 95 14.39 23.80 24.16
CA ARG A 95 14.54 23.29 25.52
C ARG A 95 13.91 21.90 25.64
N LEU A 96 14.68 20.93 26.14
CA LEU A 96 14.20 19.58 26.41
C LEU A 96 13.03 19.59 27.39
N LEU A 97 12.01 18.79 27.09
CA LEU A 97 10.84 18.56 27.94
C LEU A 97 10.88 17.14 28.49
N GLU A 98 10.68 17.02 29.80
CA GLU A 98 10.43 15.73 30.44
C GLU A 98 9.00 15.28 30.11
N ARG A 99 8.78 13.99 29.82
CA ARG A 99 7.46 13.47 29.39
C ARG A 99 6.34 13.82 30.38
N ASP A 100 6.61 13.64 31.67
CA ASP A 100 5.64 13.90 32.74
C ASP A 100 5.42 15.41 33.02
N SER A 101 6.21 16.28 32.38
CA SER A 101 6.08 17.74 32.49
C SER A 101 5.21 18.37 31.41
N LEU A 102 4.79 17.59 30.41
CA LEU A 102 3.87 18.07 29.39
C LEU A 102 2.51 18.40 30.01
N PRO A 103 1.86 19.51 29.61
CA PRO A 103 0.45 19.69 29.94
C PRO A 103 -0.34 18.54 29.31
N ILE A 104 -1.46 18.14 29.92
CA ILE A 104 -2.30 17.09 29.35
C ILE A 104 -2.78 17.54 27.97
N LEU A 105 -2.22 16.93 26.93
CA LEU A 105 -2.56 17.24 25.55
C LEU A 105 -3.87 16.56 25.17
N PRO A 106 -4.73 17.20 24.35
CA PRO A 106 -5.88 16.54 23.77
C PRO A 106 -5.39 15.43 22.82
N PHE A 107 -5.90 14.21 23.01
CA PHE A 107 -5.56 13.08 22.16
C PHE A 107 -6.81 12.28 21.76
N VAL A 108 -6.63 11.42 20.76
CA VAL A 108 -7.67 10.51 20.26
C VAL A 108 -7.25 9.06 20.46
N THR A 109 -8.24 8.17 20.52
CA THR A 109 -8.01 6.73 20.53
C THR A 109 -8.02 6.19 19.10
N LEU A 110 -7.13 5.25 18.83
CA LEU A 110 -7.18 4.43 17.62
C LEU A 110 -8.29 3.38 17.82
N ALA A 111 -9.05 3.10 16.76
CA ALA A 111 -10.00 2.00 16.79
C ALA A 111 -9.25 0.67 17.05
N SER A 112 -9.81 -0.18 17.92
CA SER A 112 -9.19 -1.46 18.28
C SER A 112 -9.34 -2.53 17.19
N GLU A 113 -10.38 -2.38 16.37
CA GLU A 113 -10.71 -3.12 15.16
C GLU A 113 -11.35 -2.14 14.16
N LEU A 114 -11.27 -2.43 12.86
CA LEU A 114 -11.90 -1.58 11.86
C LEU A 114 -13.41 -1.87 11.79
N SER A 115 -14.20 -1.15 12.59
CA SER A 115 -15.65 -1.33 12.70
C SER A 115 -16.46 -0.53 11.68
N VAL A 116 -15.80 0.14 10.74
CA VAL A 116 -16.45 0.97 9.71
C VAL A 116 -16.67 0.18 8.42
N GLY A 117 -17.82 0.36 7.80
CA GLY A 117 -18.22 -0.23 6.54
C GLY A 117 -18.36 0.79 5.41
N ILE A 118 -18.63 0.28 4.20
CA ILE A 118 -19.05 1.12 3.08
C ILE A 118 -20.35 1.85 3.46
N ASP A 119 -20.49 3.09 2.98
CA ASP A 119 -21.57 4.04 3.29
C ASP A 119 -21.57 4.62 4.70
N ASP A 120 -20.66 4.18 5.59
CA ASP A 120 -20.50 4.81 6.90
C ASP A 120 -20.01 6.25 6.76
N THR A 121 -20.58 7.12 7.60
CA THR A 121 -20.14 8.52 7.69
C THR A 121 -18.88 8.61 8.51
N VAL A 122 -17.87 9.25 7.94
CA VAL A 122 -16.61 9.57 8.59
C VAL A 122 -16.40 11.07 8.66
N THR A 123 -15.60 11.51 9.62
CA THR A 123 -15.10 12.89 9.69
C THR A 123 -13.61 12.87 9.43
N MET A 124 -13.16 13.68 8.48
CA MET A 124 -11.74 13.82 8.14
C MET A 124 -11.26 15.16 8.69
N ILE A 125 -10.08 15.22 9.30
CA ILE A 125 -9.60 16.45 9.94
C ILE A 125 -8.13 16.68 9.59
N GLY A 126 -7.80 17.90 9.18
CA GLY A 126 -6.44 18.32 8.86
C GLY A 126 -6.33 19.76 8.41
N TYR A 127 -5.11 20.25 8.19
CA TYR A 127 -4.89 21.63 7.74
C TYR A 127 -4.95 21.72 6.22
N PRO A 128 -5.78 22.62 5.66
CA PRO A 128 -6.05 22.67 4.23
C PRO A 128 -4.97 23.41 3.43
N ASP A 129 -4.04 24.10 4.10
CA ASP A 129 -3.02 24.93 3.46
C ASP A 129 -1.68 24.85 4.22
N ILE A 130 -0.80 25.81 3.97
CA ILE A 130 0.55 25.90 4.54
C ILE A 130 0.59 26.34 6.02
N GLY A 131 -0.54 26.27 6.74
CA GLY A 131 -0.66 26.59 8.15
C GLY A 131 -1.14 28.02 8.45
N ASN A 132 -1.75 28.70 7.47
CA ASN A 132 -2.26 30.06 7.61
C ASN A 132 -3.77 30.09 7.90
N SER A 133 -4.47 29.02 7.58
CA SER A 133 -5.91 28.87 7.83
C SER A 133 -6.17 27.99 9.06
N PRO A 134 -7.37 28.10 9.67
CA PRO A 134 -7.82 27.08 10.62
C PRO A 134 -7.89 25.70 9.96
N LEU A 135 -7.84 24.66 10.79
CA LEU A 135 -8.05 23.29 10.31
C LEU A 135 -9.42 23.13 9.64
N ASN A 136 -9.47 22.28 8.63
CA ASN A 136 -10.71 21.85 8.00
C ASN A 136 -11.18 20.53 8.62
N SER A 137 -12.50 20.32 8.63
CA SER A 137 -13.11 19.09 9.14
C SER A 137 -14.27 18.59 8.28
N PRO A 138 -14.04 18.23 7.01
CA PRO A 138 -15.12 17.77 6.14
C PRO A 138 -15.73 16.46 6.65
N ARG A 139 -17.05 16.38 6.56
CA ARG A 139 -17.77 15.11 6.69
C ARG A 139 -17.81 14.42 5.34
N GLY A 140 -17.72 13.10 5.36
CA GLY A 140 -17.74 12.29 4.16
C GLY A 140 -18.28 10.89 4.43
N THR A 141 -18.16 10.04 3.42
CA THR A 141 -18.52 8.63 3.48
C THR A 141 -17.35 7.77 3.04
N LEU A 142 -17.31 6.53 3.57
CA LEU A 142 -16.48 5.48 3.01
C LEU A 142 -17.17 4.89 1.79
N THR A 143 -16.48 4.84 0.66
CA THR A 143 -17.07 4.43 -0.62
C THR A 143 -16.65 3.03 -1.05
N SER A 144 -15.43 2.62 -0.68
CA SER A 144 -14.89 1.28 -0.94
C SER A 144 -13.65 1.01 -0.09
N PHE A 145 -13.21 -0.25 -0.08
CA PHE A 145 -11.90 -0.66 0.42
C PHE A 145 -11.02 -1.09 -0.74
N VAL A 146 -9.73 -0.77 -0.66
CA VAL A 146 -8.73 -1.30 -1.59
C VAL A 146 -7.83 -2.26 -0.83
N ALA A 147 -7.76 -3.46 -1.39
CA ALA A 147 -6.92 -4.54 -0.91
C ALA A 147 -5.52 -4.42 -1.49
N GLU A 148 -4.52 -4.71 -0.68
CA GLU A 148 -3.13 -4.82 -1.11
C GLU A 148 -2.37 -5.84 -0.24
N ARG A 149 -1.27 -6.38 -0.75
CA ARG A 149 -0.51 -7.46 -0.11
C ARG A 149 -0.02 -7.17 1.31
N SER A 150 0.19 -5.89 1.66
CA SER A 150 0.70 -5.47 2.97
C SER A 150 -0.31 -5.68 4.11
N GLY A 151 -1.63 -5.59 3.86
CA GLY A 151 -2.67 -5.61 4.89
C GLY A 151 -3.99 -6.27 4.52
N GLY A 152 -4.05 -6.97 3.38
CA GLY A 152 -5.26 -7.70 2.98
C GLY A 152 -6.34 -6.77 2.45
N ASP A 153 -7.61 -7.09 2.74
CA ASP A 153 -8.79 -6.51 2.07
C ASP A 153 -9.07 -5.04 2.41
N GLN A 154 -8.58 -4.55 3.55
CA GLN A 154 -8.87 -3.22 4.08
C GLN A 154 -7.62 -2.34 4.19
N SER A 155 -6.65 -2.54 3.29
CA SER A 155 -5.38 -1.81 3.33
C SER A 155 -5.55 -0.30 3.17
N TRP A 156 -6.54 0.10 2.38
CA TRP A 156 -6.93 1.50 2.18
C TRP A 156 -8.44 1.70 2.30
N LEU A 157 -8.81 2.82 2.89
CA LEU A 157 -10.18 3.32 3.00
C LEU A 157 -10.40 4.39 1.92
N LYS A 158 -11.31 4.18 0.98
CA LYS A 158 -11.67 5.23 0.01
C LYS A 158 -12.66 6.18 0.65
N VAL A 159 -12.32 7.46 0.66
CA VAL A 159 -13.10 8.52 1.30
C VAL A 159 -13.64 9.49 0.26
N LEU A 160 -14.88 9.94 0.44
CA LEU A 160 -15.51 10.96 -0.38
C LEU A 160 -16.22 11.98 0.51
N THR A 161 -15.99 13.27 0.26
CA THR A 161 -16.65 14.34 1.02
C THR A 161 -18.13 14.47 0.63
N ALA A 162 -18.98 14.95 1.56
CA ALA A 162 -20.43 15.06 1.34
C ALA A 162 -20.86 16.02 0.21
N GLY A 163 -19.93 16.76 -0.38
CA GLY A 163 -20.14 17.65 -1.53
C GLY A 163 -19.22 17.40 -2.72
N ALA A 164 -18.46 16.29 -2.72
CA ALA A 164 -17.40 16.02 -3.70
C ALA A 164 -16.33 17.14 -3.79
N GLU A 165 -16.14 17.88 -2.70
CA GLU A 165 -15.02 18.79 -2.52
C GLU A 165 -13.72 17.99 -2.38
N SER A 166 -12.68 18.40 -3.09
CA SER A 166 -11.37 17.77 -2.99
C SER A 166 -10.73 18.03 -1.64
N ILE A 167 -10.07 17.01 -1.09
CA ILE A 167 -9.28 17.11 0.13
C ILE A 167 -7.84 17.49 -0.29
N PRO A 168 -7.30 18.65 0.12
CA PRO A 168 -5.94 19.05 -0.25
C PRO A 168 -4.87 18.09 0.30
N GLY A 169 -3.75 17.94 -0.41
CA GLY A 169 -2.61 17.12 -0.01
C GLY A 169 -1.96 17.55 1.31
N THR A 170 -2.06 18.82 1.70
CA THR A 170 -1.62 19.35 3.00
C THR A 170 -2.34 18.73 4.21
N MET A 171 -3.52 18.14 4.01
CA MET A 171 -4.24 17.38 5.04
C MET A 171 -3.67 15.96 5.25
N SER A 172 -2.69 15.55 4.45
CA SER A 172 -1.98 14.27 4.57
C SER A 172 -1.39 14.11 5.97
N GLY A 173 -1.54 12.92 6.54
CA GLY A 173 -1.24 12.59 7.93
C GLY A 173 -2.36 12.93 8.92
N GLY A 174 -3.39 13.66 8.48
CA GLY A 174 -4.61 13.94 9.23
C GLY A 174 -5.47 12.69 9.48
N GLY A 175 -6.32 12.76 10.50
CA GLY A 175 -7.12 11.63 10.93
C GLY A 175 -8.46 11.49 10.22
N VAL A 176 -8.85 10.23 9.95
CA VAL A 176 -10.20 9.83 9.58
C VAL A 176 -10.86 9.20 10.80
N PHE A 177 -12.03 9.71 11.17
CA PHE A 177 -12.71 9.35 12.42
C PHE A 177 -14.09 8.75 12.16
N SER A 178 -14.42 7.69 12.92
CA SER A 178 -15.76 7.13 12.98
C SER A 178 -16.75 8.08 13.67
N ARG A 179 -18.04 7.73 13.68
CA ARG A 179 -19.07 8.48 14.42
C ARG A 179 -18.82 8.54 15.92
N ASP A 180 -18.15 7.52 16.47
CA ASP A 180 -17.78 7.44 17.89
C ASP A 180 -16.53 8.27 18.23
N GLY A 181 -15.88 8.85 17.21
CA GLY A 181 -14.69 9.69 17.38
C GLY A 181 -13.41 8.89 17.62
N GLU A 182 -13.40 7.62 17.22
CA GLU A 182 -12.19 6.79 17.14
C GLU A 182 -11.54 6.99 15.76
N MET A 183 -10.20 7.00 15.74
CA MET A 183 -9.45 7.11 14.49
C MET A 183 -9.44 5.75 13.77
N VAL A 184 -9.91 5.74 12.52
CA VAL A 184 -10.02 4.54 11.67
C VAL A 184 -9.03 4.55 10.49
N GLY A 185 -8.46 5.71 10.15
CA GLY A 185 -7.41 5.80 9.14
C GLY A 185 -6.62 7.11 9.18
N VAL A 186 -5.52 7.13 8.43
CA VAL A 186 -4.64 8.29 8.22
C VAL A 186 -4.79 8.74 6.78
N LEU A 187 -5.27 9.96 6.53
CA LEU A 187 -5.37 10.54 5.18
C LEU A 187 -4.01 10.50 4.49
N THR A 188 -3.93 10.10 3.21
CA THR A 188 -2.64 9.93 2.54
C THR A 188 -2.69 10.31 1.07
N SER A 189 -1.71 11.10 0.64
CA SER A 189 -1.35 11.31 -0.77
C SER A 189 0.15 11.56 -0.83
N ALA A 190 0.91 10.60 -1.33
CA ALA A 190 2.36 10.72 -1.43
C ALA A 190 2.74 11.64 -2.61
N PRO A 191 3.60 12.65 -2.43
CA PRO A 191 4.10 13.47 -3.53
C PRO A 191 4.89 12.63 -4.53
N THR A 192 4.63 12.79 -5.83
CA THR A 192 5.38 12.09 -6.89
C THR A 192 6.68 12.81 -7.23
N PRO A 193 7.83 12.11 -7.37
CA PRO A 193 9.12 12.74 -7.68
C PRO A 193 9.17 13.48 -9.04
N SER A 194 8.40 13.01 -10.02
CA SER A 194 8.51 13.42 -11.43
C SER A 194 7.72 14.67 -11.81
N GLY A 195 7.25 15.47 -10.84
CA GLY A 195 6.87 16.88 -11.04
C GLY A 195 6.08 17.19 -12.33
N THR A 196 5.12 16.34 -12.72
CA THR A 196 4.41 16.51 -14.00
C THR A 196 3.43 17.68 -13.98
N SER A 197 3.25 18.33 -12.82
CA SER A 197 2.46 19.55 -12.68
C SER A 197 3.11 20.55 -11.70
N SER A 198 3.04 21.84 -11.99
CA SER A 198 3.41 22.93 -11.06
C SER A 198 2.48 23.04 -9.84
N THR A 199 1.57 22.08 -9.66
CA THR A 199 0.52 22.03 -8.63
C THR A 199 0.84 21.06 -7.50
N ASP A 200 1.91 20.27 -7.59
CA ASP A 200 2.25 19.22 -6.61
C ASP A 200 3.18 19.74 -5.49
N CYS A 201 3.60 21.00 -5.56
CA CYS A 201 4.38 21.67 -4.53
C CYS A 201 4.04 23.16 -4.40
N ALA A 202 4.51 23.78 -3.32
CA ALA A 202 4.43 25.21 -3.10
C ALA A 202 5.80 25.82 -2.81
N ILE A 203 6.02 27.01 -3.35
CA ILE A 203 7.17 27.85 -3.03
C ILE A 203 6.68 28.86 -2.00
N ILE A 204 7.17 28.74 -0.76
CA ILE A 204 6.58 29.46 0.39
C ILE A 204 7.53 30.47 1.04
N GLU A 205 8.83 30.41 0.74
CA GLU A 205 9.86 31.25 1.34
C GLU A 205 11.09 31.38 0.44
N ASP A 206 11.92 32.40 0.71
CA ASP A 206 13.19 32.68 0.03
C ASP A 206 14.29 31.77 0.61
N SER A 207 14.29 30.54 0.13
CA SER A 207 15.15 29.44 0.58
C SER A 207 16.60 29.58 0.13
N ASN A 208 16.87 30.37 -0.92
CA ASN A 208 18.21 30.61 -1.44
C ASN A 208 18.79 31.98 -1.01
N VAL A 209 17.99 32.80 -0.31
CA VAL A 209 18.35 34.09 0.28
C VAL A 209 18.76 35.13 -0.78
N ASP A 210 18.12 35.11 -1.95
CA ASP A 210 18.35 36.06 -3.04
C ASP A 210 17.47 37.31 -2.97
N GLY A 211 16.53 37.35 -2.02
CA GLY A 211 15.60 38.44 -1.77
C GLY A 211 14.24 38.29 -2.48
N PHE A 212 13.99 37.20 -3.20
CA PHE A 212 12.77 36.98 -3.97
C PHE A 212 12.23 35.56 -3.83
N ILE A 213 10.98 35.42 -3.39
CA ILE A 213 10.27 34.13 -3.46
C ILE A 213 9.90 33.83 -4.92
N ASN A 214 10.60 32.89 -5.56
CA ASN A 214 10.45 32.58 -6.98
C ASN A 214 10.81 31.11 -7.31
N ASN A 215 10.77 30.72 -8.59
CA ASN A 215 11.01 29.32 -9.02
C ASN A 215 12.45 28.81 -8.81
N ASN A 216 13.37 29.66 -8.35
CA ASN A 216 14.72 29.27 -7.92
C ASN A 216 14.75 28.84 -6.43
N ASP A 217 13.64 28.98 -5.72
CA ASP A 217 13.49 28.51 -4.36
C ASP A 217 13.04 27.07 -4.28
N ARG A 218 13.17 26.52 -3.07
CA ARG A 218 12.71 25.18 -2.73
C ARG A 218 11.20 25.06 -2.92
N CYS A 219 10.86 24.04 -3.68
CA CYS A 219 9.51 23.56 -3.93
C CYS A 219 9.15 22.58 -2.81
N VAL A 220 8.33 23.02 -1.84
CA VAL A 220 7.85 22.21 -0.72
C VAL A 220 6.75 21.28 -1.23
N PRO A 221 6.94 19.96 -1.22
CA PRO A 221 5.99 19.02 -1.79
C PRO A 221 4.68 19.01 -0.98
N LEU A 222 3.55 19.15 -1.66
CA LEU A 222 2.22 19.15 -1.03
C LEU A 222 1.44 17.86 -1.32
N GLY A 223 1.78 17.17 -2.41
CA GLY A 223 0.99 16.05 -2.93
C GLY A 223 -0.30 16.50 -3.61
N GLY A 224 -0.95 15.56 -4.29
CA GLY A 224 -2.23 15.79 -4.96
C GLY A 224 -3.42 15.79 -4.01
N PHE A 225 -4.62 15.74 -4.59
CA PHE A 225 -5.85 15.60 -3.80
C PHE A 225 -5.97 14.21 -3.17
N ILE A 226 -6.37 14.18 -1.90
CA ILE A 226 -6.54 12.96 -1.13
C ILE A 226 -7.91 12.36 -1.42
N SER A 227 -7.93 11.06 -1.74
CA SER A 227 -9.15 10.24 -1.85
C SER A 227 -9.07 8.92 -1.08
N VAL A 228 -7.98 8.71 -0.33
CA VAL A 228 -7.72 7.51 0.46
C VAL A 228 -7.21 7.84 1.85
N ALA A 229 -7.43 6.91 2.78
CA ALA A 229 -6.74 6.86 4.05
C ALA A 229 -6.14 5.47 4.27
N ARG A 230 -4.90 5.44 4.77
CA ARG A 230 -4.27 4.20 5.25
C ARG A 230 -5.07 3.70 6.46
N SER A 231 -5.42 2.42 6.47
CA SER A 231 -6.13 1.83 7.63
C SER A 231 -5.32 1.99 8.91
N VAL A 232 -5.99 2.34 10.01
CA VAL A 232 -5.36 2.51 11.33
C VAL A 232 -4.75 1.21 11.86
N GLU A 233 -5.17 0.05 11.33
CA GLU A 233 -4.65 -1.26 11.75
C GLU A 233 -3.13 -1.37 11.58
N PHE A 234 -2.56 -0.72 10.57
CA PHE A 234 -1.12 -0.65 10.36
C PHE A 234 -0.38 0.21 11.39
N ALA A 235 -1.06 1.22 11.95
CA ALA A 235 -0.47 2.09 12.96
C ALA A 235 -0.48 1.46 14.37
N ARG A 236 -1.39 0.52 14.64
CA ARG A 236 -1.55 -0.08 15.98
C ARG A 236 -0.26 -0.71 16.52
N PRO A 237 0.49 -1.55 15.76
CA PRO A 237 1.75 -2.10 16.25
C PRO A 237 2.80 -1.02 16.54
N LEU A 238 2.82 0.07 15.75
CA LEU A 238 3.74 1.18 15.92
C LEU A 238 3.43 1.93 17.23
N VAL A 239 2.16 2.30 17.44
CA VAL A 239 1.71 2.99 18.65
C VAL A 239 1.91 2.12 19.90
N GLN A 240 1.58 0.83 19.82
CA GLN A 240 1.75 -0.09 20.94
C GLN A 240 3.21 -0.27 21.33
N ALA A 241 4.11 -0.40 20.36
CA ALA A 241 5.54 -0.51 20.63
C ALA A 241 6.09 0.77 21.27
N ALA A 242 5.75 1.95 20.73
CA ALA A 242 6.20 3.22 21.28
C ALA A 242 5.66 3.51 22.68
N ALA A 243 4.44 3.06 23.00
CA ALA A 243 3.88 3.14 24.35
C ALA A 243 4.63 2.25 25.37
N LEU A 244 5.34 1.23 24.88
CA LEU A 244 6.19 0.34 25.69
C LEU A 244 7.68 0.71 25.61
N ASP A 245 8.03 1.86 25.00
CA ASP A 245 9.41 2.26 24.69
C ASP A 245 10.19 1.17 23.90
N LEU A 246 9.48 0.42 23.07
CA LEU A 246 10.03 -0.55 22.12
C LEU A 246 10.09 0.05 20.72
N ARG A 247 11.05 -0.44 19.92
CA ARG A 247 11.09 -0.20 18.47
C ARG A 247 10.68 -1.47 17.74
N VAL A 248 9.71 -1.38 16.84
CA VAL A 248 9.44 -2.50 15.91
C VAL A 248 10.42 -2.40 14.78
N THR A 249 11.20 -3.45 14.60
CA THR A 249 11.97 -3.68 13.39
C THR A 249 11.23 -4.72 12.57
N SER A 250 10.88 -4.41 11.32
CA SER A 250 10.34 -5.44 10.42
C SER A 250 11.45 -6.47 10.15
N LEU A 251 11.32 -7.66 10.73
CA LEU A 251 12.26 -8.78 10.58
C LEU A 251 12.13 -9.47 9.21
N THR A 252 11.08 -9.17 8.45
CA THR A 252 10.71 -9.83 7.20
C THR A 252 11.05 -9.03 5.95
N THR A 253 11.63 -7.85 6.07
CA THR A 253 12.33 -7.24 4.93
C THR A 253 13.68 -7.94 4.90
N PRO A 254 13.94 -8.92 4.01
CA PRO A 254 15.27 -9.46 3.90
C PRO A 254 16.19 -8.27 3.59
N SER A 255 17.09 -7.97 4.52
CA SER A 255 18.16 -7.00 4.36
C SER A 255 19.20 -7.59 3.42
N PHE A 256 18.78 -7.89 2.18
CA PHE A 256 19.72 -7.85 1.09
C PHE A 256 19.90 -6.36 0.80
N ASN A 257 21.05 -5.82 1.18
CA ASN A 257 21.60 -4.64 0.50
C ASN A 257 21.86 -5.03 -0.96
N VAL A 258 20.80 -5.29 -1.72
CA VAL A 258 20.87 -5.15 -3.17
C VAL A 258 20.80 -3.65 -3.34
N GLN A 259 21.94 -3.02 -3.60
CA GLN A 259 21.92 -1.75 -4.33
C GLN A 259 20.96 -1.97 -5.50
N THR A 260 19.80 -1.31 -5.48
CA THR A 260 18.86 -1.30 -6.60
C THR A 260 19.59 -0.66 -7.77
N GLN A 261 20.27 -1.47 -8.57
CA GLN A 261 21.05 -1.00 -9.73
C GLN A 261 20.19 -0.92 -11.00
N GLY A 262 18.88 -1.15 -10.90
CA GLY A 262 17.94 -1.07 -12.00
C GLY A 262 16.82 -0.08 -11.72
N THR A 263 16.18 0.40 -12.78
CA THR A 263 14.97 1.20 -12.68
C THR A 263 13.81 0.37 -12.10
N PRO A 264 12.96 0.98 -11.25
CA PRO A 264 11.70 0.39 -10.84
C PRO A 264 10.90 -0.09 -12.05
N SER A 265 10.35 -1.30 -11.99
CA SER A 265 9.59 -1.87 -13.10
C SER A 265 8.53 -2.84 -12.63
N ILE A 266 7.47 -2.96 -13.41
CA ILE A 266 6.45 -3.99 -13.27
C ILE A 266 6.35 -4.84 -14.54
N SER A 267 5.86 -6.06 -14.41
CA SER A 267 5.65 -6.95 -15.54
C SER A 267 4.51 -7.94 -15.26
N THR A 268 4.16 -8.73 -16.28
CA THR A 268 3.26 -9.90 -16.15
C THR A 268 1.93 -9.59 -15.45
N PRO A 269 1.18 -8.55 -15.86
CA PRO A 269 -0.11 -8.29 -15.24
C PRO A 269 -1.12 -9.39 -15.57
N PHE A 270 -1.92 -9.78 -14.58
CA PHE A 270 -3.05 -10.69 -14.79
C PHE A 270 -4.11 -10.46 -13.72
N PHE A 271 -5.32 -10.96 -13.96
CA PHE A 271 -6.42 -10.83 -13.02
C PHE A 271 -6.70 -12.14 -12.28
N ALA A 272 -7.11 -12.04 -11.02
CA ALA A 272 -7.61 -13.15 -10.23
C ALA A 272 -8.93 -12.76 -9.54
N PRO A 273 -9.83 -13.71 -9.29
CA PRO A 273 -11.09 -13.42 -8.62
C PRO A 273 -10.89 -13.33 -7.10
N ALA A 274 -9.86 -13.95 -6.54
CA ALA A 274 -9.61 -14.00 -5.11
C ALA A 274 -8.12 -14.12 -4.79
N VAL A 275 -7.79 -13.74 -3.56
CA VAL A 275 -6.46 -13.87 -2.98
C VAL A 275 -6.54 -14.77 -1.76
N VAL A 276 -5.63 -15.74 -1.67
CA VAL A 276 -5.49 -16.60 -0.49
C VAL A 276 -4.02 -16.63 -0.12
N ASN A 277 -3.69 -16.23 1.11
CA ASN A 277 -2.31 -16.17 1.61
C ASN A 277 -1.36 -15.39 0.68
N ASN A 278 -1.83 -14.24 0.17
CA ASN A 278 -1.12 -13.39 -0.78
C ASN A 278 -0.81 -14.04 -2.15
N GLN A 279 -1.52 -15.11 -2.51
CA GLN A 279 -1.41 -15.78 -3.81
C GLN A 279 -2.73 -15.71 -4.57
N PRO A 280 -2.70 -15.66 -5.92
CA PRO A 280 -3.92 -15.71 -6.72
C PRO A 280 -4.56 -17.11 -6.65
N THR A 281 -5.88 -17.18 -6.61
CA THR A 281 -6.57 -18.48 -6.69
C THR A 281 -6.57 -19.07 -8.10
N THR A 282 -6.58 -18.24 -9.14
CA THR A 282 -6.53 -18.62 -10.56
C THR A 282 -6.19 -17.38 -11.39
N VAL A 283 -5.85 -17.58 -12.66
CA VAL A 283 -5.76 -16.49 -13.64
C VAL A 283 -7.07 -16.40 -14.43
N LEU A 284 -7.64 -15.20 -14.51
CA LEU A 284 -8.85 -14.90 -15.26
C LEU A 284 -8.53 -14.43 -16.69
N ARG A 285 -9.36 -14.87 -17.64
CA ARG A 285 -9.43 -14.30 -18.99
C ARG A 285 -10.61 -13.34 -19.17
N SER A 286 -11.67 -13.57 -18.41
CA SER A 286 -12.87 -12.75 -18.28
C SER A 286 -13.50 -13.06 -16.92
N ALA A 287 -14.38 -12.19 -16.45
CA ALA A 287 -15.17 -12.43 -15.25
C ALA A 287 -16.66 -12.34 -15.58
N PRO A 288 -17.53 -13.19 -14.99
CA PRO A 288 -18.96 -13.16 -15.28
C PRO A 288 -19.66 -11.90 -14.75
N ALA A 289 -20.87 -11.65 -15.23
CA ALA A 289 -21.74 -10.65 -14.63
C ALA A 289 -21.98 -10.95 -13.14
N GLY A 290 -22.01 -9.91 -12.31
CA GLY A 290 -22.19 -10.06 -10.86
C GLY A 290 -20.90 -10.33 -10.07
N THR A 291 -19.74 -10.33 -10.73
CA THR A 291 -18.42 -10.38 -10.06
C THR A 291 -18.33 -9.32 -8.97
N ASP A 292 -18.06 -9.73 -7.73
CA ASP A 292 -17.93 -8.85 -6.56
C ASP A 292 -16.49 -8.70 -6.07
N SER A 293 -15.55 -9.42 -6.67
CA SER A 293 -14.13 -9.35 -6.37
C SER A 293 -13.27 -9.43 -7.63
N LEU A 294 -12.26 -8.59 -7.70
CA LEU A 294 -11.29 -8.58 -8.80
C LEU A 294 -9.99 -7.99 -8.32
N PHE A 295 -8.89 -8.69 -8.58
CA PHE A 295 -7.56 -8.30 -8.19
C PHE A 295 -6.65 -8.32 -9.40
N LEU A 296 -5.95 -7.21 -9.63
CA LEU A 296 -4.82 -7.14 -10.55
C LEU A 296 -3.57 -7.60 -9.80
N PHE A 297 -2.91 -8.61 -10.34
CA PHE A 297 -1.60 -9.06 -9.93
C PHE A 297 -0.54 -8.61 -10.93
N PHE A 298 0.68 -8.35 -10.46
CA PHE A 298 1.84 -8.09 -11.32
C PHE A 298 3.15 -8.38 -10.57
N ASP A 299 4.19 -8.75 -11.31
CA ASP A 299 5.54 -8.80 -10.76
C ASP A 299 6.14 -7.40 -10.70
N TYR A 300 6.91 -7.11 -9.65
CA TYR A 300 7.66 -5.86 -9.52
C TYR A 300 9.14 -6.13 -9.22
N ARG A 301 9.99 -5.20 -9.64
CA ARG A 301 11.43 -5.21 -9.39
C ARG A 301 11.99 -3.82 -9.11
N ASN A 302 13.07 -3.79 -8.35
CA ASN A 302 13.84 -2.58 -7.99
C ASN A 302 13.02 -1.46 -7.34
N MET A 303 11.91 -1.78 -6.68
CA MET A 303 11.14 -0.79 -5.93
C MET A 303 11.83 -0.48 -4.59
N THR A 304 11.64 0.71 -4.05
CA THR A 304 12.09 1.09 -2.70
C THR A 304 10.90 1.56 -1.87
N PRO A 305 11.03 1.68 -0.54
CA PRO A 305 9.99 2.31 0.28
C PRO A 305 9.66 3.75 -0.14
N GLU A 306 10.58 4.43 -0.83
CA GLU A 306 10.36 5.77 -1.37
C GLU A 306 9.68 5.77 -2.75
N THR A 307 9.64 4.63 -3.45
CA THR A 307 8.89 4.55 -4.70
C THR A 307 7.43 4.90 -4.47
N VAL A 308 6.86 5.73 -5.34
CA VAL A 308 5.46 6.12 -5.32
C VAL A 308 4.71 5.33 -6.39
N TYR A 309 3.65 4.64 -5.99
CA TYR A 309 2.82 3.86 -6.90
C TYR A 309 1.40 4.45 -6.97
N GLU A 310 0.83 4.45 -8.16
CA GLU A 310 -0.52 4.94 -8.45
C GLU A 310 -1.22 3.95 -9.40
N VAL A 311 -2.54 3.78 -9.26
CA VAL A 311 -3.33 2.93 -10.16
C VAL A 311 -4.52 3.71 -10.68
N ARG A 312 -4.60 3.89 -12.00
CA ARG A 312 -5.75 4.50 -12.67
C ARG A 312 -6.58 3.44 -13.36
N VAL A 313 -7.86 3.38 -13.02
CA VAL A 313 -8.80 2.42 -13.59
C VAL A 313 -9.81 3.15 -14.46
N THR A 314 -10.06 2.63 -15.67
CA THR A 314 -11.20 3.02 -16.50
C THR A 314 -12.16 1.85 -16.68
N VAL A 315 -13.44 2.15 -16.82
CA VAL A 315 -14.50 1.19 -17.20
C VAL A 315 -15.12 1.71 -18.49
N ASP A 316 -15.04 0.91 -19.57
CA ASP A 316 -15.46 1.30 -20.92
C ASP A 316 -14.83 2.63 -21.38
N GLY A 317 -13.57 2.87 -20.98
CA GLY A 317 -12.83 4.09 -21.30
C GLY A 317 -13.13 5.29 -20.39
N ILE A 318 -14.07 5.18 -19.45
CA ILE A 318 -14.43 6.25 -18.51
C ILE A 318 -13.63 6.07 -17.20
N PRO A 319 -12.88 7.08 -16.71
CA PRO A 319 -12.19 7.01 -15.44
C PRO A 319 -13.11 6.66 -14.27
N ASN A 320 -12.65 5.78 -13.38
CA ASN A 320 -13.39 5.35 -12.21
C ASN A 320 -12.56 5.53 -10.93
N GLU A 321 -12.76 6.66 -10.27
CA GLU A 321 -12.05 7.03 -9.04
C GLU A 321 -12.27 6.05 -7.88
N ALA A 322 -13.42 5.37 -7.82
CA ALA A 322 -13.70 4.40 -6.77
C ALA A 322 -12.83 3.14 -6.86
N LEU A 323 -12.33 2.84 -8.06
CA LEU A 323 -11.45 1.70 -8.35
C LEU A 323 -9.97 2.11 -8.50
N SER A 324 -9.70 3.38 -8.77
CA SER A 324 -8.35 3.93 -8.82
C SER A 324 -7.75 4.05 -7.41
N LEU A 325 -6.42 4.03 -7.34
CA LEU A 325 -5.63 4.37 -6.16
C LEU A 325 -4.79 5.61 -6.48
N PRO A 326 -4.90 6.69 -5.68
CA PRO A 326 -4.03 7.85 -5.85
C PRO A 326 -2.56 7.51 -5.52
N PRO A 327 -1.61 8.42 -5.79
CA PRO A 327 -0.21 8.21 -5.45
C PRO A 327 0.00 7.92 -3.95
N VAL A 328 0.65 6.80 -3.66
CA VAL A 328 0.98 6.33 -2.30
C VAL A 328 2.36 5.67 -2.27
N ARG A 329 3.01 5.60 -1.10
CA ARG A 329 4.32 4.92 -0.96
C ARG A 329 4.21 3.40 -1.15
N TRP A 330 5.31 2.82 -1.58
CA TRP A 330 5.44 1.39 -1.85
C TRP A 330 5.83 0.57 -0.63
N SER A 331 4.95 -0.34 -0.20
CA SER A 331 5.17 -1.25 0.95
C SER A 331 5.58 -2.67 0.56
N GLY A 332 5.75 -2.96 -0.73
CA GLY A 332 6.04 -4.31 -1.23
C GLY A 332 7.48 -4.77 -1.06
N GLY A 333 8.41 -3.91 -0.67
CA GLY A 333 9.85 -4.22 -0.71
C GLY A 333 10.41 -4.24 -2.13
N THR A 334 11.57 -4.85 -2.37
CA THR A 334 12.32 -4.60 -3.61
C THR A 334 11.84 -5.38 -4.83
N ASN A 335 11.52 -6.67 -4.67
CA ASN A 335 11.09 -7.54 -5.76
C ASN A 335 10.05 -8.54 -5.27
N GLY A 336 9.10 -8.92 -6.12
CA GLY A 336 8.12 -9.95 -5.79
C GLY A 336 6.86 -9.88 -6.64
N LEU A 337 5.81 -10.52 -6.13
CA LEU A 337 4.45 -10.47 -6.67
C LEU A 337 3.61 -9.52 -5.81
N TRP A 338 2.94 -8.57 -6.46
CA TRP A 338 2.02 -7.65 -5.82
C TRP A 338 0.60 -7.91 -6.30
N TYR A 339 -0.38 -7.50 -5.50
CA TYR A 339 -1.77 -7.40 -5.94
C TYR A 339 -2.41 -6.13 -5.41
N ILE A 340 -3.35 -5.63 -6.20
CA ILE A 340 -4.27 -4.57 -5.82
C ILE A 340 -5.67 -4.93 -6.33
N GLY A 341 -6.69 -4.65 -5.53
CA GLY A 341 -8.06 -4.90 -5.96
C GLY A 341 -9.06 -4.57 -4.89
N SER A 342 -10.26 -5.13 -5.04
CA SER A 342 -11.29 -5.04 -4.01
C SER A 342 -12.21 -6.25 -4.11
N ALA A 343 -12.86 -6.57 -2.98
CA ALA A 343 -13.85 -7.62 -2.83
C ALA A 343 -15.10 -7.08 -2.11
N GLY A 344 -16.21 -7.80 -2.25
CA GLY A 344 -17.47 -7.51 -1.54
C GLY A 344 -18.33 -6.41 -2.16
N GLN A 345 -17.97 -5.87 -3.33
CA GLN A 345 -18.77 -4.91 -4.07
C GLN A 345 -18.97 -5.36 -5.51
N THR A 346 -20.23 -5.64 -5.88
CA THR A 346 -20.59 -6.06 -7.24
C THR A 346 -20.15 -5.03 -8.27
N ARG A 347 -19.41 -5.50 -9.27
CA ARG A 347 -18.85 -4.70 -10.34
C ARG A 347 -19.86 -4.51 -11.47
N PRO A 348 -19.98 -3.30 -12.03
CA PRO A 348 -20.68 -3.10 -13.29
C PRO A 348 -20.10 -3.97 -14.40
N ASN A 349 -20.93 -4.41 -15.34
CA ASN A 349 -20.43 -5.01 -16.56
C ASN A 349 -19.68 -3.96 -17.39
N GLY A 350 -18.64 -4.37 -18.08
CA GLY A 350 -17.83 -3.48 -18.92
C GLY A 350 -16.41 -3.99 -19.09
N ARG A 351 -15.63 -3.28 -19.90
CA ARG A 351 -14.20 -3.51 -20.08
C ARG A 351 -13.42 -2.66 -19.10
N TYR A 352 -12.70 -3.31 -18.21
CA TYR A 352 -11.86 -2.68 -17.20
C TYR A 352 -10.45 -2.54 -17.75
N GLU A 353 -9.84 -1.37 -17.61
CA GLU A 353 -8.43 -1.13 -17.94
C GLU A 353 -7.71 -0.53 -16.74
N PHE A 354 -6.69 -1.23 -16.26
CA PHE A 354 -5.83 -0.80 -15.17
C PHE A 354 -4.50 -0.29 -15.74
N ARG A 355 -4.14 0.94 -15.38
CA ARG A 355 -2.83 1.54 -15.66
C ARG A 355 -2.12 1.78 -14.34
N VAL A 356 -0.93 1.21 -14.19
CA VAL A 356 -0.09 1.40 -13.01
C VAL A 356 1.00 2.40 -13.35
N PHE A 357 1.20 3.37 -12.47
CA PHE A 357 2.27 4.35 -12.56
C PHE A 357 3.26 4.12 -11.42
N VAL A 358 4.54 4.32 -11.72
CA VAL A 358 5.65 4.18 -10.79
C VAL A 358 6.45 5.48 -10.88
N ASP A 359 6.59 6.16 -9.76
CA ASP A 359 7.19 7.49 -9.65
C ASP A 359 6.59 8.48 -10.66
N GLY A 360 5.28 8.39 -10.91
CA GLY A 360 4.52 9.24 -11.84
C GLY A 360 4.66 8.87 -13.32
N GLU A 361 5.50 7.88 -13.67
CA GLU A 361 5.66 7.38 -15.03
C GLU A 361 4.80 6.13 -15.27
N LEU A 362 4.25 5.99 -16.48
CA LEU A 362 3.47 4.81 -16.84
C LEU A 362 4.37 3.57 -16.85
N ALA A 363 4.07 2.60 -16.00
CA ALA A 363 4.94 1.45 -15.77
C ALA A 363 4.80 0.34 -16.83
N MET A 364 3.78 0.44 -17.71
CA MET A 364 3.51 -0.50 -18.79
C MET A 364 2.94 0.18 -20.03
N ASP A 365 3.43 -0.19 -21.22
CA ASP A 365 2.98 0.38 -22.51
C ASP A 365 1.48 0.20 -22.78
N ALA A 366 0.91 -0.92 -22.33
CA ALA A 366 -0.50 -1.25 -22.50
C ALA A 366 -1.17 -1.48 -21.13
N PRO A 367 -2.44 -1.06 -20.95
CA PRO A 367 -3.17 -1.34 -19.74
C PRO A 367 -3.40 -2.84 -19.57
N ALA A 368 -3.43 -3.29 -18.31
CA ALA A 368 -3.98 -4.60 -17.99
C ALA A 368 -5.49 -4.53 -18.13
N ALA A 369 -6.07 -5.36 -19.00
CA ALA A 369 -7.49 -5.29 -19.34
C ALA A 369 -8.22 -6.61 -19.09
N ILE A 370 -9.49 -6.51 -18.66
CA ILE A 370 -10.39 -7.66 -18.49
C ILE A 370 -11.84 -7.24 -18.78
N ASP A 371 -12.57 -8.13 -19.46
CA ASP A 371 -14.01 -7.98 -19.64
C ASP A 371 -14.76 -8.61 -18.47
N VAL A 372 -15.65 -7.82 -17.85
CA VAL A 372 -16.57 -8.27 -16.81
C VAL A 372 -17.99 -8.25 -17.37
N GLY A 373 -18.66 -9.40 -17.38
CA GLY A 373 -20.02 -9.53 -17.86
C GLY A 373 -20.30 -10.89 -18.50
N GLY A 374 -21.54 -11.08 -18.94
CA GLY A 374 -21.97 -12.35 -19.55
C GLY A 374 -22.07 -13.52 -18.57
N PRO A 375 -22.38 -14.73 -19.07
CA PRO A 375 -22.44 -15.93 -18.26
C PRO A 375 -21.05 -16.40 -17.84
N ALA A 376 -20.97 -17.14 -16.74
CA ALA A 376 -19.75 -17.87 -16.40
C ALA A 376 -19.39 -18.86 -17.53
N LEU A 377 -18.15 -18.80 -17.99
CA LEU A 377 -17.67 -19.67 -19.06
C LEU A 377 -17.09 -20.96 -18.47
N GLU A 378 -17.56 -22.10 -18.95
CA GLU A 378 -17.00 -23.41 -18.60
C GLU A 378 -15.72 -23.69 -19.40
N GLN A 379 -14.66 -22.93 -19.10
CA GLN A 379 -13.36 -23.11 -19.75
C GLN A 379 -12.43 -24.01 -18.93
N PRO A 380 -11.50 -24.71 -19.59
CA PRO A 380 -10.39 -25.41 -18.94
C PRO A 380 -9.60 -24.45 -18.04
N GLN A 381 -9.39 -24.83 -16.79
CA GLN A 381 -8.72 -23.98 -15.80
C GLN A 381 -7.96 -24.79 -14.75
N PHE A 382 -6.85 -24.22 -14.29
CA PHE A 382 -6.15 -24.60 -13.08
C PHE A 382 -6.40 -23.58 -11.98
N ALA A 383 -6.50 -24.02 -10.73
CA ALA A 383 -6.74 -23.15 -9.59
C ALA A 383 -6.10 -23.68 -8.30
N ASN A 384 -5.98 -22.80 -7.30
CA ASN A 384 -5.56 -23.08 -5.93
C ASN A 384 -4.24 -23.85 -5.85
N VAL A 385 -3.18 -23.27 -6.41
CA VAL A 385 -1.83 -23.82 -6.31
C VAL A 385 -1.35 -23.76 -4.86
N THR A 386 -0.96 -24.91 -4.33
CA THR A 386 -0.45 -25.07 -2.96
C THR A 386 0.84 -25.86 -2.98
N PHE A 387 1.82 -25.49 -2.15
CA PHE A 387 3.13 -26.15 -2.11
C PHE A 387 3.29 -26.98 -0.84
N GLY A 388 4.11 -28.02 -0.92
CA GLY A 388 4.45 -28.86 0.21
C GLY A 388 5.53 -29.87 -0.16
N LEU A 389 5.81 -30.76 0.79
CA LEU A 389 6.69 -31.90 0.61
C LEU A 389 5.86 -33.17 0.64
N LEU A 390 6.10 -34.09 -0.30
CA LEU A 390 5.44 -35.40 -0.25
C LEU A 390 6.03 -36.24 0.88
N ASP A 391 5.16 -36.83 1.70
CA ASP A 391 5.55 -37.89 2.63
C ASP A 391 5.78 -39.23 1.88
N GLN A 392 6.25 -40.24 2.61
CA GLN A 392 6.49 -41.59 2.05
C GLN A 392 5.22 -42.27 1.51
N ASN A 393 4.04 -41.79 1.88
CA ASN A 393 2.74 -42.29 1.44
C ASN A 393 2.14 -41.47 0.29
N GLY A 394 2.86 -40.46 -0.22
CA GLY A 394 2.40 -39.59 -1.30
C GLY A 394 1.40 -38.50 -0.86
N ASN A 395 1.25 -38.24 0.44
CA ASN A 395 0.45 -37.12 0.92
C ASN A 395 1.29 -35.84 0.97
N LEU A 396 0.67 -34.71 0.66
CA LEU A 396 1.32 -33.40 0.76
C LEU A 396 1.37 -32.97 2.23
N GLY A 397 2.55 -33.10 2.85
CA GLY A 397 2.86 -32.60 4.19
C GLY A 397 3.40 -31.17 4.15
N GLY A 398 3.17 -30.41 5.22
CA GLY A 398 3.68 -29.04 5.36
C GLY A 398 3.09 -28.04 4.37
N SER A 399 1.80 -28.17 4.02
CA SER A 399 1.13 -27.32 3.04
C SER A 399 1.28 -25.84 3.40
N GLY A 400 1.97 -25.08 2.56
CA GLY A 400 2.24 -23.67 2.83
C GLY A 400 3.02 -23.00 1.70
N TYR A 401 3.40 -21.74 1.95
CA TYR A 401 4.18 -20.91 1.03
C TYR A 401 5.60 -20.67 1.56
N VAL A 402 5.96 -21.38 2.63
CA VAL A 402 7.31 -21.48 3.19
C VAL A 402 7.61 -22.95 3.36
N LEU A 403 8.61 -23.45 2.63
CA LEU A 403 9.04 -24.84 2.71
C LEU A 403 10.41 -24.92 3.39
N PRO A 404 10.73 -26.00 4.11
CA PRO A 404 12.08 -26.18 4.62
C PRO A 404 13.03 -26.53 3.48
N THR A 405 14.33 -26.38 3.74
CA THR A 405 15.36 -26.91 2.85
C THR A 405 15.16 -28.42 2.65
N GLY A 406 15.21 -28.86 1.39
CA GLY A 406 14.85 -30.23 0.99
C GLY A 406 15.22 -30.50 -0.47
N ASN A 407 14.92 -31.71 -0.97
CA ASN A 407 15.33 -32.09 -2.32
C ASN A 407 14.26 -31.85 -3.39
N THR A 408 12.98 -31.90 -3.01
CA THR A 408 11.86 -31.87 -3.94
C THR A 408 10.77 -30.95 -3.41
N ALA A 409 10.34 -29.98 -4.21
CA ALA A 409 9.11 -29.23 -3.96
C ALA A 409 7.98 -29.86 -4.76
N THR A 410 6.81 -30.00 -4.15
CA THR A 410 5.60 -30.49 -4.82
C THR A 410 4.55 -29.40 -4.79
N ALA A 411 3.95 -29.13 -5.94
CA ALA A 411 2.77 -28.29 -6.06
C ALA A 411 1.54 -29.17 -6.31
N ARG A 412 0.47 -28.91 -5.56
CA ARG A 412 -0.86 -29.46 -5.78
C ARG A 412 -1.80 -28.35 -6.24
N PHE A 413 -2.58 -28.62 -7.27
CA PHE A 413 -3.55 -27.69 -7.82
C PHE A 413 -4.83 -28.42 -8.25
N ILE A 414 -5.92 -27.68 -8.34
CA ILE A 414 -7.21 -28.15 -8.84
C ILE A 414 -7.25 -27.90 -10.35
N HIS A 415 -7.77 -28.86 -11.11
CA HIS A 415 -8.16 -28.63 -12.51
C HIS A 415 -9.67 -28.72 -12.66
N ARG A 416 -10.22 -27.99 -13.62
CA ARG A 416 -11.63 -28.09 -14.02
C ARG A 416 -11.77 -28.01 -15.53
N ASN A 417 -12.75 -28.73 -16.07
CA ASN A 417 -13.12 -28.71 -17.49
C ASN A 417 -11.95 -29.00 -18.45
N MET A 418 -10.92 -29.71 -17.98
CA MET A 418 -9.81 -30.17 -18.82
C MET A 418 -10.28 -31.34 -19.67
N THR A 419 -9.86 -31.39 -20.94
CA THR A 419 -10.21 -32.49 -21.84
C THR A 419 -9.01 -33.41 -22.08
N PRO A 420 -9.20 -34.74 -22.15
CA PRO A 420 -8.11 -35.65 -22.51
C PRO A 420 -7.48 -35.26 -23.85
N GLY A 421 -6.14 -35.21 -23.89
CA GLY A 421 -5.38 -34.77 -25.06
C GLY A 421 -5.03 -33.27 -25.08
N GLN A 422 -5.66 -32.45 -24.22
CA GLN A 422 -5.38 -31.01 -24.15
C GLN A 422 -3.95 -30.73 -23.69
N SER A 423 -3.29 -29.75 -24.29
CA SER A 423 -1.89 -29.44 -23.96
C SER A 423 -1.81 -28.63 -22.68
N TRP A 424 -0.96 -29.05 -21.75
CA TRP A 424 -0.62 -28.26 -20.57
C TRP A 424 0.89 -28.23 -20.35
N THR A 425 1.37 -27.15 -19.72
CA THR A 425 2.79 -26.96 -19.41
C THR A 425 2.97 -26.46 -17.99
N SER A 426 3.95 -27.00 -17.26
CA SER A 426 4.45 -26.44 -16.00
C SER A 426 5.87 -25.90 -16.18
N ILE A 427 6.14 -24.70 -15.66
CA ILE A 427 7.46 -24.07 -15.66
C ILE A 427 7.78 -23.60 -14.25
N TRP A 428 8.96 -23.96 -13.75
CA TRP A 428 9.44 -23.46 -12.46
C TRP A 428 10.52 -22.40 -12.64
N SER A 429 10.53 -21.44 -11.72
CA SER A 429 11.54 -20.37 -11.66
C SER A 429 12.12 -20.25 -10.26
N PHE A 430 13.37 -19.82 -10.16
CA PHE A 430 14.08 -19.50 -8.92
C PHE A 430 14.62 -18.08 -8.99
N ASN A 431 14.29 -17.24 -8.00
CA ASN A 431 14.64 -15.82 -7.92
C ASN A 431 14.38 -15.07 -9.24
N GLY A 432 13.22 -15.34 -9.85
CA GLY A 432 12.79 -14.71 -11.10
C GLY A 432 13.47 -15.23 -12.38
N GLN A 433 14.34 -16.25 -12.28
CA GLN A 433 14.96 -16.90 -13.44
C GLN A 433 14.33 -18.27 -13.68
N ARG A 434 13.91 -18.54 -14.92
CA ARG A 434 13.33 -19.83 -15.31
C ARG A 434 14.36 -20.95 -15.18
N ILE A 435 13.96 -22.05 -14.56
CA ILE A 435 14.73 -23.29 -14.52
C ILE A 435 14.36 -24.06 -15.79
N THR A 436 15.08 -23.86 -16.89
CA THR A 436 14.74 -24.44 -18.21
C THR A 436 14.53 -25.96 -18.17
N ALA A 437 15.33 -26.67 -17.37
CA ALA A 437 15.21 -28.12 -17.20
C ALA A 437 13.94 -28.59 -16.47
N SER A 438 13.20 -27.67 -15.84
CA SER A 438 11.96 -27.96 -15.13
C SER A 438 10.71 -27.89 -16.01
N GLN A 439 10.83 -27.39 -17.24
CA GLN A 439 9.69 -27.27 -18.13
C GLN A 439 9.18 -28.66 -18.54
N VAL A 440 7.92 -28.92 -18.22
CA VAL A 440 7.23 -30.15 -18.60
C VAL A 440 6.00 -29.77 -19.42
N THR A 441 5.91 -30.27 -20.64
CA THR A 441 4.73 -30.15 -21.50
C THR A 441 4.18 -31.55 -21.76
N SER A 442 2.88 -31.75 -21.55
CA SER A 442 2.24 -33.05 -21.73
C SER A 442 0.79 -32.90 -22.19
N ALA A 443 0.23 -33.98 -22.72
CA ALA A 443 -1.19 -34.10 -23.02
C ALA A 443 -1.95 -34.52 -21.76
N TRP A 444 -3.02 -33.80 -21.43
CA TRP A 444 -3.86 -34.08 -20.28
C TRP A 444 -4.47 -35.50 -20.38
N GLN A 445 -4.44 -36.25 -19.28
CA GLN A 445 -4.90 -37.65 -19.25
C GLN A 445 -6.10 -37.88 -18.33
N ASP A 446 -6.33 -37.01 -17.33
CA ASP A 446 -7.44 -37.19 -16.41
C ASP A 446 -8.77 -36.98 -17.14
N THR A 447 -9.76 -37.82 -16.83
CA THR A 447 -11.11 -37.80 -17.36
C THR A 447 -12.13 -37.23 -16.37
N GLY A 448 -11.71 -36.92 -15.13
CA GLY A 448 -12.56 -36.30 -14.13
C GLY A 448 -12.79 -34.80 -14.40
N ASP A 449 -14.02 -34.35 -14.22
CA ASP A 449 -14.43 -32.97 -14.48
C ASP A 449 -13.77 -31.95 -13.53
N ILE A 450 -13.62 -32.31 -12.25
CA ILE A 450 -12.94 -31.51 -11.21
C ILE A 450 -12.16 -32.46 -10.30
N ASN A 451 -10.83 -32.35 -10.29
CA ASN A 451 -9.98 -33.17 -9.42
C ASN A 451 -8.65 -32.43 -9.11
N THR A 452 -7.81 -33.03 -8.26
CA THR A 452 -6.50 -32.49 -7.90
C THR A 452 -5.39 -33.21 -8.66
N THR A 453 -4.40 -32.45 -9.11
CA THR A 453 -3.17 -32.96 -9.74
C THR A 453 -1.95 -32.37 -9.04
N ILE A 454 -0.79 -33.03 -9.22
CA ILE A 454 0.50 -32.56 -8.70
C ILE A 454 1.53 -32.38 -9.80
N THR A 455 2.48 -31.48 -9.57
CA THR A 455 3.73 -31.38 -10.32
C THR A 455 4.89 -31.16 -9.34
N ASN A 456 6.10 -31.57 -9.74
CA ASN A 456 7.26 -31.60 -8.86
C ASN A 456 8.43 -30.81 -9.45
N LEU A 457 9.24 -30.23 -8.57
CA LEU A 457 10.53 -29.65 -8.87
C LEU A 457 11.60 -30.35 -8.04
N GLN A 458 12.63 -30.87 -8.71
CA GLN A 458 13.80 -31.47 -8.06
C GLN A 458 15.08 -30.90 -8.68
N PRO A 459 15.60 -29.76 -8.17
CA PRO A 459 16.80 -29.15 -8.69
C PRO A 459 18.04 -30.00 -8.37
N ALA A 460 19.05 -29.95 -9.24
CA ALA A 460 20.36 -30.55 -8.94
C ALA A 460 20.98 -29.83 -7.73
N GLY A 461 21.22 -30.56 -6.64
CA GLY A 461 21.71 -29.98 -5.37
C GLY A 461 20.62 -29.61 -4.37
N GLY A 462 19.35 -29.91 -4.67
CA GLY A 462 18.21 -29.63 -3.80
C GLY A 462 17.71 -28.19 -3.87
N LEU A 463 16.65 -27.91 -3.11
CA LEU A 463 16.06 -26.59 -2.96
C LEU A 463 17.00 -25.68 -2.17
N GLN A 464 17.40 -24.58 -2.79
CA GLN A 464 18.25 -23.55 -2.20
C GLN A 464 17.39 -22.48 -1.55
N PRO A 465 17.86 -21.79 -0.49
CA PRO A 465 17.12 -20.67 0.07
C PRO A 465 16.82 -19.59 -0.97
N GLY A 466 15.57 -19.12 -1.01
CA GLY A 466 15.14 -18.10 -1.98
C GLY A 466 13.68 -18.24 -2.41
N ASN A 467 13.29 -17.43 -3.38
CA ASN A 467 11.93 -17.42 -3.92
C ASN A 467 11.81 -18.35 -5.11
N TYR A 468 10.77 -19.18 -5.11
CA TYR A 468 10.42 -20.05 -6.21
C TYR A 468 9.02 -19.73 -6.72
N ARG A 469 8.82 -19.87 -8.02
CA ARG A 469 7.52 -19.76 -8.68
C ARG A 469 7.22 -21.00 -9.50
N LEU A 470 5.96 -21.42 -9.50
CA LEU A 470 5.38 -22.31 -10.49
C LEU A 470 4.42 -21.52 -11.39
N GLU A 471 4.58 -21.62 -12.70
CA GLU A 471 3.62 -21.17 -13.71
C GLU A 471 3.00 -22.39 -14.40
N LEU A 472 1.67 -22.41 -14.52
CA LEU A 472 0.89 -23.46 -15.17
C LEU A 472 0.14 -22.88 -16.37
N PHE A 473 0.31 -23.51 -17.52
CA PHE A 473 -0.26 -23.10 -18.80
C PHE A 473 -1.21 -24.17 -19.35
N ILE A 474 -2.30 -23.72 -19.98
CA ILE A 474 -3.21 -24.54 -20.78
C ILE A 474 -3.19 -23.96 -22.19
N ASP A 475 -2.84 -24.78 -23.19
CA ASP A 475 -2.69 -24.37 -24.60
C ASP A 475 -1.85 -23.08 -24.73
N ASN A 476 -0.68 -23.06 -24.07
CA ASN A 476 0.27 -21.95 -23.98
C ASN A 476 -0.25 -20.65 -23.33
N SER A 477 -1.45 -20.66 -22.77
CA SER A 477 -2.00 -19.52 -22.02
C SER A 477 -1.85 -19.76 -20.52
N LEU A 478 -1.35 -18.77 -19.80
CA LEU A 478 -1.20 -18.84 -18.35
C LEU A 478 -2.57 -19.06 -17.70
N SER A 479 -2.68 -20.10 -16.87
CA SER A 479 -3.95 -20.48 -16.21
C SER A 479 -3.86 -20.35 -14.69
N ALA A 480 -2.70 -20.62 -14.10
CA ALA A 480 -2.48 -20.48 -12.66
C ALA A 480 -1.00 -20.29 -12.37
N LEU A 481 -0.71 -19.69 -11.23
CA LEU A 481 0.65 -19.63 -10.70
C LEU A 481 0.62 -19.58 -9.18
N GLY A 482 1.77 -19.79 -8.58
CA GLY A 482 1.98 -19.55 -7.15
C GLY A 482 3.46 -19.44 -6.81
N ASP A 483 3.72 -18.70 -5.73
CA ASP A 483 5.06 -18.50 -5.19
C ASP A 483 5.23 -19.17 -3.83
N PHE A 484 6.43 -19.67 -3.55
CA PHE A 484 6.84 -20.09 -2.22
C PHE A 484 8.28 -19.68 -1.94
N ILE A 485 8.64 -19.67 -0.67
CA ILE A 485 9.98 -19.37 -0.18
C ILE A 485 10.56 -20.64 0.45
N VAL A 486 11.87 -20.85 0.26
CA VAL A 486 12.67 -21.88 0.96
C VAL A 486 13.64 -21.20 1.92
#